data_AF-A0A949MJ08-F1
#
_entry.id   AF-A0A949MJ08-F1
#
_cell.length_a   1.000
_cell.length_b   1.000
_cell.length_c   1.000
_cell.angle_alpha   90.00
_cell.angle_beta   90.00
_cell.angle_gamma   90.00
#
_symmetry.space_group_name_H-M   'P 1'
#
loop_
_entity.id
_entity.type
_entity.pdbx_description
1 polymer ?
#
loop_
_entity_poly.entity_id
_entity_poly.type
_entity_poly.pdbx_seq_one_letter_code
_entity_poly.pdbx_strand_id
1 'polypeptide(L)'
;MPPRRLVLSPRGGCTPTGGDQRVSRGNRKYPINTARIKTSVLASTLLWLPLLGHAQTISEADYRAGRLRLGKHYGVNRAACFSLASTAQIDCLERARGRERVALAELLYSFSGRAADRRAIAMQRANAAFEIAREHCVAPAGAVHTQCISVAEAARAQAVAAAGVGASVAHAAAGAAAVAQGPGDGKVAGEKCDTLAASTRMNCATVVKANYLKN
;
A
#
# COMPACT_ATOMS: atom_id res chain seq x y z
N MET A 1 37.86 41.05 -14.82
CA MET A 1 37.78 40.20 -13.62
C MET A 1 37.19 38.84 -14.03
N PRO A 2 37.96 37.73 -14.04
CA PRO A 2 37.39 36.40 -14.29
C PRO A 2 37.27 35.58 -12.98
N PRO A 3 36.22 34.75 -12.80
CA PRO A 3 36.18 33.82 -11.68
C PRO A 3 36.99 32.54 -11.97
N ARG A 4 37.68 32.09 -10.92
CA ARG A 4 38.65 30.99 -10.89
C ARG A 4 38.01 29.62 -11.17
N ARG A 5 38.65 28.85 -12.05
CA ARG A 5 38.54 27.39 -12.17
C ARG A 5 39.08 26.72 -10.90
N LEU A 6 38.34 25.76 -10.37
CA LEU A 6 38.87 24.71 -9.49
C LEU A 6 38.87 23.39 -10.25
N VAL A 7 39.99 22.70 -10.20
CA VAL A 7 40.37 21.54 -11.02
C VAL A 7 40.99 20.49 -10.09
N LEU A 8 40.66 19.21 -10.36
CA LEU A 8 41.27 17.94 -9.91
C LEU A 8 41.06 17.53 -8.42
N SER A 9 40.87 16.26 -8.03
CA SER A 9 41.06 14.96 -8.70
C SER A 9 40.36 13.81 -7.93
N PRO A 10 40.30 12.57 -8.47
CA PRO A 10 39.41 11.48 -8.05
C PRO A 10 40.07 10.43 -7.13
N ARG A 11 39.23 9.69 -6.37
CA ARG A 11 39.50 8.39 -5.73
C ARG A 11 38.18 7.61 -5.79
N GLY A 12 38.05 6.34 -6.15
CA GLY A 12 38.93 5.29 -6.61
C GLY A 12 38.00 4.08 -6.76
N GLY A 13 37.97 3.46 -7.95
CA GLY A 13 37.16 2.27 -8.21
C GLY A 13 37.91 1.00 -7.81
N CYS A 14 37.19 0.01 -7.29
CA CYS A 14 37.62 -1.38 -7.24
C CYS A 14 36.42 -2.27 -7.61
N THR A 15 36.42 -2.73 -8.85
CA THR A 15 35.64 -3.86 -9.37
C THR A 15 36.32 -5.18 -8.98
N PRO A 16 35.61 -6.24 -8.57
CA PRO A 16 36.14 -7.59 -8.62
C PRO A 16 35.81 -8.20 -9.99
N THR A 17 36.86 -8.32 -10.80
CA THR A 17 36.98 -9.13 -12.00
C THR A 17 36.64 -10.60 -11.75
N GLY A 18 35.85 -11.19 -12.66
CA GLY A 18 35.81 -12.63 -12.84
C GLY A 18 37.18 -13.17 -13.22
N GLY A 19 37.64 -14.19 -12.49
CA GLY A 19 38.90 -14.87 -12.70
C GLY A 19 38.69 -16.37 -12.55
N ASP A 20 38.69 -17.04 -13.68
CA ASP A 20 38.69 -18.49 -13.86
C ASP A 20 39.91 -19.11 -13.15
N GLN A 21 39.68 -19.91 -12.11
CA GLN A 21 40.71 -20.78 -11.53
C GLN A 21 40.25 -22.23 -11.55
N ARG A 22 40.61 -22.86 -12.67
CA ARG A 22 40.87 -24.27 -12.89
C ARG A 22 41.32 -24.98 -11.60
N VAL A 23 40.41 -25.72 -10.97
CA VAL A 23 40.69 -26.60 -9.82
C VAL A 23 41.65 -27.71 -10.28
N SER A 24 42.86 -27.67 -9.71
CA SER A 24 43.90 -28.67 -9.91
C SER A 24 43.54 -29.97 -9.17
N ARG A 25 43.58 -31.09 -9.90
CA ARG A 25 43.42 -32.45 -9.35
C ARG A 25 44.58 -32.76 -8.41
N GLY A 26 44.34 -32.65 -7.11
CA GLY A 26 45.22 -33.14 -6.05
C GLY A 26 44.56 -34.29 -5.30
N ASN A 27 44.88 -35.53 -5.68
CA ASN A 27 44.55 -36.73 -4.93
C ASN A 27 45.27 -36.68 -3.57
N ARG A 28 44.53 -36.48 -2.48
CA ARG A 28 45.06 -36.73 -1.13
C ARG A 28 44.02 -37.50 -0.33
N LYS A 29 44.23 -38.82 -0.28
CA LYS A 29 43.50 -39.76 0.58
C LYS A 29 43.93 -39.52 2.02
N TYR A 30 43.00 -39.16 2.89
CA TYR A 30 43.16 -39.37 4.34
C TYR A 30 41.93 -40.15 4.83
N PRO A 31 42.12 -41.32 5.46
CA PRO A 31 41.01 -42.11 5.98
C PRO A 31 40.45 -41.45 7.23
N ILE A 32 39.17 -41.07 7.16
CA ILE A 32 38.39 -40.56 8.29
C ILE A 32 38.05 -41.75 9.19
N ASN A 33 38.70 -41.84 10.35
CA ASN A 33 38.40 -42.87 11.35
C ASN A 33 37.24 -42.39 12.23
N THR A 34 36.06 -42.98 12.04
CA THR A 34 34.74 -42.52 12.53
C THR A 34 34.45 -42.80 14.01
N ALA A 35 35.46 -43.11 14.83
CA ALA A 35 35.24 -43.65 16.17
C ALA A 35 35.35 -42.67 17.36
N ARG A 36 35.57 -41.36 17.16
CA ARG A 36 35.73 -40.40 18.28
C ARG A 36 35.12 -39.01 18.06
N ILE A 37 33.91 -38.94 17.53
CA ILE A 37 33.12 -37.69 17.49
C ILE A 37 31.90 -37.84 18.38
N LYS A 38 32.14 -37.99 19.68
CA LYS A 38 31.13 -37.77 20.72
C LYS A 38 31.81 -36.95 21.80
N THR A 39 31.12 -35.90 22.26
CA THR A 39 31.46 -35.03 23.39
C THR A 39 32.65 -34.09 23.18
N SER A 40 32.41 -32.90 22.61
CA SER A 40 32.94 -31.60 23.10
C SER A 40 32.87 -30.51 22.03
N VAL A 41 31.67 -30.00 21.73
CA VAL A 41 31.46 -28.64 21.16
C VAL A 41 30.09 -28.15 21.66
N LEU A 42 29.99 -27.83 22.94
CA LEU A 42 28.81 -27.20 23.55
C LEU A 42 29.30 -26.05 24.44
N ALA A 43 29.73 -24.93 23.84
CA ALA A 43 29.81 -23.61 24.49
C ALA A 43 30.55 -22.61 23.59
N SER A 44 29.90 -21.96 22.60
CA SER A 44 30.38 -20.68 22.01
C SER A 44 29.41 -19.93 21.07
N THR A 45 28.17 -20.35 20.83
CA THR A 45 27.27 -19.66 19.87
C THR A 45 26.17 -18.78 20.48
N LEU A 46 26.28 -18.37 21.74
CA LEU A 46 25.27 -17.57 22.46
C LEU A 46 25.40 -16.03 22.28
N LEU A 47 25.87 -15.54 21.14
CA LEU A 47 25.99 -14.08 20.91
C LEU A 47 25.44 -13.60 19.56
N TRP A 48 24.24 -14.06 19.18
CA TRP A 48 23.37 -13.35 18.25
C TRP A 48 21.93 -13.38 18.79
N LEU A 49 21.67 -12.62 19.85
CA LEU A 49 20.30 -12.23 20.15
C LEU A 49 19.86 -11.23 19.07
N PRO A 50 18.79 -11.50 18.31
CA PRO A 50 18.19 -10.48 17.47
C PRO A 50 17.63 -9.41 18.42
N LEU A 51 17.98 -8.14 18.16
CA LEU A 51 17.32 -7.00 18.80
C LEU A 51 15.80 -7.16 18.63
N LEU A 52 15.11 -7.46 19.72
CA LEU A 52 13.68 -7.23 19.83
C LEU A 52 13.48 -5.73 19.60
N GLY A 53 13.14 -5.39 18.36
CA GLY A 53 12.80 -4.02 17.96
C GLY A 53 11.61 -3.58 18.79
N HIS A 54 11.88 -2.82 19.85
CA HIS A 54 10.83 -2.10 20.55
C HIS A 54 10.29 -1.10 19.54
N ALA A 55 9.02 -1.27 19.13
CA ALA A 55 8.32 -0.24 18.37
C ALA A 55 8.20 0.98 19.28
N GLN A 56 9.20 1.87 19.24
CA GLN A 56 9.19 3.12 19.97
C GLN A 56 8.10 3.99 19.35
N THR A 57 7.02 4.20 20.09
CA THR A 57 6.03 5.20 19.72
C THR A 57 6.64 6.59 19.86
N ILE A 58 6.37 7.50 18.92
CA ILE A 58 6.90 8.87 18.98
C ILE A 58 6.30 9.65 20.15
N SER A 59 6.99 10.70 20.59
CA SER A 59 6.47 11.58 21.64
C SER A 59 5.27 12.40 21.16
N GLU A 60 4.48 12.94 22.09
CA GLU A 60 3.38 13.85 21.75
C GLU A 60 3.89 15.13 21.07
N ALA A 61 5.05 15.63 21.49
CA ALA A 61 5.70 16.77 20.86
C ALA A 61 6.05 16.47 19.39
N ASP A 62 6.63 15.31 19.11
CA ASP A 62 6.96 14.85 17.75
C ASP A 62 5.69 14.64 16.91
N TYR A 63 4.62 14.12 17.51
CA TYR A 63 3.32 13.96 16.85
C TYR A 63 2.74 15.32 16.45
N ARG A 64 2.69 16.29 17.36
CA ARG A 64 2.21 17.66 17.07
C ARG A 64 3.07 18.35 16.00
N ALA A 65 4.40 18.25 16.12
CA ALA A 65 5.32 18.79 15.12
C ALA A 65 5.19 18.08 13.76
N GLY A 66 4.98 16.77 13.76
CA GLY A 66 4.69 15.98 12.56
C GLY A 66 3.42 16.44 11.85
N ARG A 67 2.32 16.66 12.59
CA ARG A 67 1.06 17.16 12.03
C ARG A 67 1.23 18.53 11.37
N LEU A 68 1.94 19.45 12.03
CA LEU A 68 2.21 20.77 11.46
C LEU A 68 3.05 20.67 10.18
N ARG A 69 4.08 19.81 10.18
CA ARG A 69 4.91 19.55 8.98
C ARG A 69 4.06 19.00 7.83
N LEU A 70 3.23 17.99 8.10
CA LEU A 70 2.35 17.41 7.08
C LEU A 70 1.36 18.43 6.51
N GLY A 71 0.74 19.25 7.36
CA GLY A 71 -0.16 20.32 6.90
C GLY A 71 0.56 21.36 6.02
N LYS A 72 1.81 21.70 6.35
CA LYS A 72 2.64 22.57 5.48
C LYS A 72 2.97 21.88 4.15
N HIS A 73 3.37 20.62 4.16
CA HIS A 73 3.64 19.86 2.94
C HIS A 73 2.40 19.75 2.06
N TYR A 74 1.23 19.49 2.65
CA TYR A 74 -0.04 19.52 1.91
C TYR A 74 -0.34 20.90 1.35
N GLY A 75 -0.13 21.98 2.12
CA GLY A 75 -0.27 23.35 1.64
C GLY A 75 0.58 23.64 0.41
N VAL A 76 1.85 23.24 0.42
CA VAL A 76 2.77 23.38 -0.73
C VAL A 76 2.32 22.53 -1.92
N ASN A 77 1.97 21.26 -1.70
CA ASN A 77 1.53 20.36 -2.78
C ASN A 77 0.23 20.84 -3.42
N ARG A 78 -0.73 21.28 -2.60
CA ARG A 78 -2.00 21.87 -3.05
C ARG A 78 -1.75 23.14 -3.86
N ALA A 79 -0.83 24.00 -3.40
CA ALA A 79 -0.49 25.22 -4.12
C ALA A 79 0.10 24.92 -5.52
N ALA A 80 0.97 23.91 -5.61
CA ALA A 80 1.55 23.47 -6.89
C ALA A 80 0.47 23.00 -7.88
N CYS A 81 -0.60 22.38 -7.40
CA CYS A 81 -1.70 21.92 -8.25
C CYS A 81 -2.46 23.07 -8.95
N PHE A 82 -2.50 24.28 -8.40
CA PHE A 82 -3.25 25.40 -8.99
C PHE A 82 -2.69 25.91 -10.32
N SER A 83 -1.46 25.50 -10.68
CA SER A 83 -0.87 25.81 -11.98
C SER A 83 -1.36 24.89 -13.12
N LEU A 84 -2.10 23.83 -12.78
CA LEU A 84 -2.58 22.83 -13.74
C LEU A 84 -3.95 23.20 -14.30
N ALA A 85 -4.30 22.66 -15.46
CA ALA A 85 -5.61 22.82 -16.06
C ALA A 85 -6.65 21.85 -15.46
N SER A 86 -7.87 22.34 -15.21
CA SER A 86 -9.10 21.62 -14.88
C SER A 86 -8.94 20.17 -14.36
N THR A 87 -8.93 19.17 -15.24
CA THR A 87 -8.88 17.74 -14.86
C THR A 87 -7.56 17.35 -14.21
N ALA A 88 -6.44 17.85 -14.72
CA ALA A 88 -5.12 17.64 -14.12
C ALA A 88 -5.02 18.32 -12.75
N GLN A 89 -5.65 19.49 -12.59
CA GLN A 89 -5.74 20.17 -11.31
C GLN A 89 -6.54 19.37 -10.29
N ILE A 90 -7.72 18.87 -10.65
CA ILE A 90 -8.58 18.05 -9.76
C ILE A 90 -7.83 16.78 -9.34
N ASP A 91 -7.26 16.05 -10.30
CA ASP A 91 -6.49 14.82 -10.04
C ASP A 91 -5.24 15.08 -9.18
N CYS A 92 -4.57 16.22 -9.36
CA CYS A 92 -3.48 16.65 -8.49
C CYS A 92 -3.97 16.93 -7.05
N LEU A 93 -5.09 17.65 -6.91
CA LEU A 93 -5.66 18.00 -5.60
C LEU A 93 -6.10 16.74 -4.84
N GLU A 94 -6.76 15.79 -5.50
CA GLU A 94 -7.17 14.54 -4.84
C GLU A 94 -5.99 13.64 -4.48
N ARG A 95 -4.96 13.56 -5.34
CA ARG A 95 -3.70 12.86 -4.98
C ARG A 95 -3.01 13.51 -3.79
N ALA A 96 -2.98 14.84 -3.72
CA ALA A 96 -2.39 15.57 -2.61
C ALA A 96 -3.17 15.32 -1.30
N ARG A 97 -4.50 15.40 -1.34
CA ARG A 97 -5.39 15.10 -0.21
C ARG A 97 -5.24 13.65 0.26
N GLY A 98 -5.22 12.71 -0.66
CA GLY A 98 -5.04 11.29 -0.37
C GLY A 98 -3.71 11.00 0.34
N ARG A 99 -2.61 11.57 -0.16
CA ARG A 99 -1.28 11.45 0.47
C ARG A 99 -1.25 12.04 1.87
N GLU A 100 -1.88 13.20 2.08
CA GLU A 100 -1.97 13.82 3.40
C GLU A 100 -2.73 12.92 4.39
N ARG A 101 -3.89 12.39 4.00
CA ARG A 101 -4.70 11.49 4.87
C ARG A 101 -3.93 10.22 5.26
N VAL A 102 -3.22 9.61 4.31
CA VAL A 102 -2.38 8.43 4.58
C VAL A 102 -1.24 8.77 5.52
N ALA A 103 -0.52 9.88 5.27
CA ALA A 103 0.59 10.31 6.11
C ALA A 103 0.13 10.66 7.54
N LEU A 104 -1.04 11.27 7.70
CA LEU A 104 -1.63 11.53 9.01
C LEU A 104 -1.99 10.24 9.75
N ALA A 105 -2.52 9.23 9.05
CA ALA A 105 -2.81 7.93 9.64
C ALA A 105 -1.52 7.17 10.03
N GLU A 106 -0.48 7.24 9.21
CA GLU A 106 0.84 6.68 9.53
C GLU A 106 1.45 7.37 10.74
N LEU A 107 1.39 8.70 10.80
CA LEU A 107 1.86 9.48 11.95
C LEU A 107 1.09 9.15 13.23
N LEU A 108 -0.23 8.98 13.13
CA LEU A 108 -1.05 8.56 14.27
C LEU A 108 -0.66 7.15 14.75
N TYR A 109 -0.43 6.22 13.83
CA TYR A 109 0.03 4.88 14.20
C TYR A 109 1.43 4.91 14.84
N SER A 110 2.34 5.74 14.33
CA SER A 110 3.65 5.95 14.97
C SER A 110 3.54 6.53 16.38
N PHE A 111 2.52 7.33 16.67
CA PHE A 111 2.27 7.87 18.00
C PHE A 111 1.55 6.88 18.92
N SER A 112 0.57 6.13 18.41
CA SER A 112 -0.30 5.29 19.24
C SER A 112 0.17 3.84 19.38
N GLY A 113 0.89 3.30 18.39
CA GLY A 113 1.24 1.89 18.28
C GLY A 113 0.05 0.92 18.12
N ARG A 114 -1.19 1.42 18.03
CA ARG A 114 -2.40 0.58 18.09
C ARG A 114 -2.64 -0.17 16.77
N ALA A 115 -3.00 -1.44 16.87
CA ALA A 115 -3.35 -2.26 15.71
C ALA A 115 -4.55 -1.69 14.90
N ALA A 116 -5.48 -0.99 15.56
CA ALA A 116 -6.57 -0.30 14.89
C ALA A 116 -6.08 0.83 13.98
N ASP A 117 -5.12 1.65 14.44
CA ASP A 117 -4.55 2.73 13.65
C ASP A 117 -3.71 2.19 12.48
N ARG A 118 -3.03 1.05 12.68
CA ARG A 118 -2.37 0.33 11.58
C ARG A 118 -3.36 -0.08 10.48
N ARG A 119 -4.53 -0.60 10.85
CA ARG A 119 -5.60 -0.93 9.89
C ARG A 119 -6.17 0.32 9.21
N ALA A 120 -6.27 1.43 9.95
CA ALA A 120 -6.73 2.69 9.41
C ALA A 120 -5.82 3.23 8.29
N ILE A 121 -4.50 2.98 8.33
CA ILE A 121 -3.59 3.32 7.22
C ILE A 121 -4.05 2.67 5.92
N ALA A 122 -4.33 1.38 5.93
CA ALA A 122 -4.78 0.67 4.75
C ALA A 122 -6.15 1.15 4.26
N MET A 123 -7.05 1.47 5.19
CA MET A 123 -8.35 2.08 4.87
C MET A 123 -8.16 3.45 4.20
N GLN A 124 -7.26 4.30 4.69
CA GLN A 124 -6.98 5.60 4.07
C GLN A 124 -6.35 5.46 2.69
N ARG A 125 -5.47 4.47 2.47
CA ARG A 125 -4.91 4.18 1.14
C ARG A 125 -5.98 3.75 0.16
N ALA A 126 -6.88 2.85 0.56
CA ALA A 126 -8.00 2.41 -0.27
C ALA A 126 -8.96 3.56 -0.59
N ASN A 127 -9.30 4.40 0.40
CA ASN A 127 -10.13 5.58 0.20
C ASN A 127 -9.46 6.59 -0.74
N ALA A 128 -8.15 6.86 -0.59
CA ALA A 128 -7.43 7.76 -1.48
C ALA A 128 -7.44 7.27 -2.93
N ALA A 129 -7.22 5.98 -3.16
CA ALA A 129 -7.30 5.39 -4.49
C ALA A 129 -8.71 5.48 -5.09
N PHE A 130 -9.74 5.27 -4.26
CA PHE A 130 -11.13 5.42 -4.67
C PHE A 130 -11.49 6.85 -5.08
N GLU A 131 -11.12 7.85 -4.28
CA GLU A 131 -11.44 9.25 -4.61
C GLU A 131 -10.79 9.65 -5.95
N ILE A 132 -9.53 9.26 -6.19
CA ILE A 132 -8.86 9.49 -7.47
C ILE A 132 -9.62 8.80 -8.63
N ALA A 133 -9.95 7.52 -8.46
CA ALA A 133 -10.68 6.77 -9.48
C ALA A 133 -12.08 7.36 -9.74
N ARG A 134 -12.75 7.87 -8.69
CA ARG A 134 -14.06 8.52 -8.80
C ARG A 134 -13.97 9.82 -9.60
N GLU A 135 -12.96 10.64 -9.37
CA GLU A 135 -12.76 11.86 -10.18
C GLU A 135 -12.48 11.56 -11.66
N HIS A 136 -11.95 10.37 -11.97
CA HIS A 136 -11.74 9.95 -13.36
C HIS A 136 -13.01 9.39 -14.03
N CYS A 137 -14.10 9.20 -13.27
CA CYS A 137 -15.42 8.88 -13.80
C CYS A 137 -16.10 10.13 -14.38
N VAL A 138 -15.56 10.66 -15.50
CA VAL A 138 -16.00 11.93 -16.12
C VAL A 138 -17.22 11.82 -17.06
N ALA A 139 -17.87 10.64 -17.15
CA ALA A 139 -19.03 10.47 -18.02
C ALA A 139 -20.23 11.29 -17.50
N PRO A 140 -21.08 11.86 -18.39
CA PRO A 140 -22.35 12.45 -17.97
C PRO A 140 -23.17 11.43 -17.18
N ALA A 141 -24.00 11.93 -16.25
CA ALA A 141 -24.83 11.09 -15.40
C ALA A 141 -25.60 10.04 -16.23
N GLY A 142 -25.59 8.80 -15.75
CA GLY A 142 -26.17 7.66 -16.47
C GLY A 142 -25.46 6.35 -16.13
N ALA A 143 -25.90 5.27 -16.77
CA ALA A 143 -25.44 3.92 -16.48
C ALA A 143 -23.91 3.76 -16.53
N VAL A 144 -23.23 4.44 -17.46
CA VAL A 144 -21.76 4.38 -17.61
C VAL A 144 -21.05 5.05 -16.43
N HIS A 145 -21.53 6.21 -15.98
CA HIS A 145 -20.98 6.90 -14.81
C HIS A 145 -21.18 6.08 -13.53
N THR A 146 -22.40 5.56 -13.33
CA THR A 146 -22.72 4.66 -12.19
C THR A 146 -21.86 3.41 -12.21
N GLN A 147 -21.67 2.79 -13.38
CA GLN A 147 -20.83 1.62 -13.52
C GLN A 147 -19.36 1.93 -13.17
N CYS A 148 -18.83 3.06 -13.63
CA CYS A 148 -17.47 3.51 -13.29
C CYS A 148 -17.28 3.66 -11.78
N ILE A 149 -18.23 4.31 -11.08
CA ILE A 149 -18.19 4.44 -9.62
C ILE A 149 -18.27 3.08 -8.94
N SER A 150 -19.16 2.18 -9.39
CA SER A 150 -19.29 0.85 -8.78
C SER A 150 -18.02 0.00 -8.93
N VAL A 151 -17.30 0.11 -10.05
CA VAL A 151 -15.97 -0.51 -10.24
C VAL A 151 -14.96 0.06 -9.25
N ALA A 152 -14.93 1.38 -9.07
CA ALA A 152 -14.04 2.02 -8.10
C ALA A 152 -14.38 1.62 -6.65
N GLU A 153 -15.66 1.54 -6.30
CA GLU A 153 -16.12 1.08 -4.97
C GLU A 153 -15.74 -0.38 -4.71
N ALA A 154 -15.88 -1.24 -5.72
CA ALA A 154 -15.48 -2.64 -5.63
C ALA A 154 -13.97 -2.76 -5.38
N ALA A 155 -13.14 -2.02 -6.12
CA ALA A 155 -11.69 -1.98 -5.91
C ALA A 155 -11.32 -1.48 -4.51
N ARG A 156 -12.00 -0.44 -4.01
CA ARG A 156 -11.84 0.05 -2.63
C ARG A 156 -12.14 -1.03 -1.61
N ALA A 157 -13.29 -1.68 -1.74
CA ALA A 157 -13.75 -2.69 -0.80
C ALA A 157 -12.80 -3.90 -0.80
N GLN A 158 -12.32 -4.32 -1.98
CA GLN A 158 -11.30 -5.37 -2.09
C GLN A 158 -9.99 -4.98 -1.39
N ALA A 159 -9.50 -3.76 -1.57
CA ALA A 159 -8.30 -3.27 -0.91
C ALA A 159 -8.45 -3.21 0.62
N VAL A 160 -9.62 -2.81 1.12
CA VAL A 160 -9.92 -2.80 2.56
C VAL A 160 -10.04 -4.23 3.12
N ALA A 161 -10.66 -5.15 2.38
CA ALA A 161 -10.76 -6.56 2.76
C ALA A 161 -9.38 -7.24 2.79
N ALA A 162 -8.53 -7.01 1.77
CA ALA A 162 -7.17 -7.53 1.69
C ALA A 162 -6.28 -7.02 2.85
N ALA A 163 -6.58 -5.85 3.39
CA ALA A 163 -5.94 -5.31 4.60
C ALA A 163 -6.41 -5.96 5.91
N GLY A 164 -7.27 -6.99 5.85
CA GLY A 164 -7.77 -7.72 7.01
C GLY A 164 -8.77 -6.90 7.84
N VAL A 165 -9.42 -5.90 7.25
CA VAL A 165 -10.42 -5.07 7.92
C VAL A 165 -11.78 -5.79 7.88
N GLY A 166 -11.91 -6.90 8.61
CA GLY A 166 -13.18 -7.58 8.91
C GLY A 166 -13.86 -8.36 7.76
N ALA A 167 -14.53 -9.46 8.12
CA ALA A 167 -15.25 -10.33 7.19
C ALA A 167 -16.45 -9.65 6.51
N SER A 168 -17.09 -8.69 7.19
CA SER A 168 -18.19 -7.88 6.61
C SER A 168 -17.73 -7.06 5.40
N VAL A 169 -16.48 -6.58 5.41
CA VAL A 169 -15.93 -5.81 4.29
C VAL A 169 -15.57 -6.73 3.12
N ALA A 170 -15.14 -7.97 3.39
CA ALA A 170 -14.95 -8.97 2.33
C ALA A 170 -16.26 -9.33 1.61
N HIS A 171 -17.36 -9.49 2.35
CA HIS A 171 -18.67 -9.71 1.73
C HIS A 171 -19.19 -8.48 0.96
N ALA A 172 -18.96 -7.27 1.47
CA ALA A 172 -19.26 -6.03 0.75
C ALA A 172 -18.43 -5.89 -0.54
N ALA A 173 -17.15 -6.26 -0.51
CA ALA A 173 -16.27 -6.26 -1.67
C ALA A 173 -16.71 -7.24 -2.75
N ALA A 174 -17.07 -8.46 -2.36
CA ALA A 174 -17.58 -9.47 -3.27
C ALA A 174 -18.93 -9.04 -3.89
N GLY A 175 -19.82 -8.42 -3.11
CA GLY A 175 -21.08 -7.87 -3.61
C GLY A 175 -20.87 -6.73 -4.62
N ALA A 176 -19.98 -5.78 -4.32
CA ALA A 176 -19.65 -4.69 -5.25
C ALA A 176 -18.97 -5.20 -6.54
N ALA A 177 -18.10 -6.20 -6.45
CA ALA A 177 -17.45 -6.81 -7.60
C ALA A 177 -18.45 -7.51 -8.54
N ALA A 178 -19.47 -8.19 -7.99
CA ALA A 178 -20.52 -8.82 -8.79
C ALA A 178 -21.35 -7.79 -9.58
N VAL A 179 -21.62 -6.64 -8.98
CA VAL A 179 -22.31 -5.52 -9.64
C VAL A 179 -21.44 -4.87 -10.73
N ALA A 180 -20.14 -4.68 -10.43
CA ALA A 180 -19.18 -4.09 -11.37
C ALA A 180 -18.98 -4.92 -12.66
N GLN A 181 -19.18 -6.24 -12.58
CA GLN A 181 -19.12 -7.17 -13.73
C GLN A 181 -20.45 -7.25 -14.53
N GLY A 182 -21.51 -6.55 -14.10
CA GLY A 182 -22.82 -6.53 -14.75
C GLY A 182 -22.90 -5.51 -15.90
N PRO A 183 -23.80 -5.71 -16.88
CA PRO A 183 -24.21 -4.61 -17.75
C PRO A 183 -24.85 -3.50 -16.90
N GLY A 184 -24.87 -2.25 -17.40
CA GLY A 184 -25.36 -1.06 -16.70
C GLY A 184 -26.87 -1.03 -16.37
N ASP A 185 -27.52 -2.19 -16.28
CA ASP A 185 -28.92 -2.38 -15.89
C ASP A 185 -28.99 -3.02 -14.49
N GLY A 186 -29.68 -2.35 -13.57
CA GLY A 186 -29.85 -2.80 -12.18
C GLY A 186 -30.59 -4.13 -12.03
N LYS A 187 -31.42 -4.52 -13.00
CA LYS A 187 -32.13 -5.81 -13.02
C LYS A 187 -31.15 -6.97 -13.21
N VAL A 188 -30.25 -6.86 -14.19
CA VAL A 188 -29.23 -7.89 -14.47
C VAL A 188 -28.21 -7.96 -13.33
N ALA A 189 -27.87 -6.81 -12.73
CA ALA A 189 -27.03 -6.79 -11.54
C ALA A 189 -27.70 -7.52 -10.36
N GLY A 190 -29.02 -7.36 -10.17
CA GLY A 190 -29.81 -8.09 -9.18
C GLY A 190 -29.80 -9.60 -9.39
N GLU A 191 -30.06 -10.07 -10.62
CA GLU A 191 -30.05 -11.51 -10.95
C GLU A 191 -28.68 -12.15 -10.69
N LYS A 192 -27.58 -11.42 -10.96
CA LYS A 192 -26.22 -11.87 -10.59
C LYS A 192 -26.03 -11.97 -9.08
N CYS A 193 -26.55 -11.02 -8.30
CA CYS A 193 -26.49 -11.07 -6.84
C CYS A 193 -27.19 -12.32 -6.28
N ASP A 194 -28.29 -12.76 -6.89
CA ASP A 194 -29.09 -13.89 -6.39
C ASP A 194 -28.33 -15.22 -6.44
N THR A 195 -27.37 -15.36 -7.36
CA THR A 195 -26.49 -16.54 -7.46
C THR A 195 -25.44 -16.63 -6.35
N LEU A 196 -25.26 -15.58 -5.54
CA LEU A 196 -24.23 -15.51 -4.49
C LEU A 196 -24.70 -16.14 -3.17
N ALA A 197 -23.74 -16.51 -2.31
CA ALA A 197 -24.03 -16.94 -0.94
C ALA A 197 -24.78 -15.85 -0.14
N ALA A 198 -25.63 -16.23 0.81
CA ALA A 198 -26.62 -15.35 1.45
C ALA A 198 -26.06 -14.01 1.99
N SER A 199 -24.93 -14.04 2.72
CA SER A 199 -24.31 -12.83 3.26
C SER A 199 -23.71 -11.92 2.17
N THR A 200 -23.18 -12.51 1.10
CA THR A 200 -22.71 -11.77 -0.07
C THR A 200 -23.88 -11.23 -0.90
N ARG A 201 -24.95 -12.01 -1.08
CA ARG A 201 -26.19 -11.61 -1.76
C ARG A 201 -26.82 -10.37 -1.11
N MET A 202 -26.94 -10.35 0.21
CA MET A 202 -27.50 -9.20 0.95
C MET A 202 -26.68 -7.91 0.74
N ASN A 203 -25.35 -8.01 0.77
CA ASN A 203 -24.48 -6.88 0.50
C ASN A 203 -24.55 -6.45 -0.97
N CYS A 204 -24.58 -7.41 -1.91
CA CYS A 204 -24.74 -7.17 -3.33
C CYS A 204 -26.05 -6.43 -3.63
N ALA A 205 -27.18 -6.85 -3.05
CA ALA A 205 -28.47 -6.16 -3.20
C ALA A 205 -28.45 -4.73 -2.65
N THR A 206 -27.71 -4.48 -1.56
CA THR A 206 -27.50 -3.12 -1.02
C THR A 206 -26.74 -2.25 -2.01
N VAL A 207 -25.70 -2.79 -2.65
CA VAL A 207 -24.93 -2.09 -3.69
C VAL A 207 -25.78 -1.83 -4.93
N VAL A 208 -26.58 -2.81 -5.39
CA VAL A 208 -27.52 -2.62 -6.52
C VAL A 208 -28.50 -1.49 -6.24
N LYS A 209 -29.13 -1.48 -5.05
CA LYS A 209 -30.05 -0.42 -4.66
C LYS A 209 -29.38 0.96 -4.61
N ALA A 210 -28.15 1.03 -4.09
CA ALA A 210 -27.42 2.28 -4.00
C ALA A 210 -26.99 2.85 -5.36
N ASN A 211 -26.75 1.99 -6.36
CA ASN A 211 -26.24 2.38 -7.67
C ASN A 211 -27.36 2.60 -8.71
N TYR A 212 -28.43 1.78 -8.69
CA TYR A 212 -29.44 1.77 -9.75
C TYR A 212 -30.84 2.20 -9.32
N LEU A 213 -31.12 2.33 -8.02
CA LEU A 213 -32.46 2.67 -7.50
C LEU A 213 -32.48 4.04 -6.77
N LYS A 214 -31.41 4.83 -6.87
CA LYS A 214 -31.43 6.24 -6.45
C LYS A 214 -32.10 7.09 -7.55
N ASN A 215 -33.43 7.13 -7.52
CA ASN A 215 -34.22 8.21 -8.10
C ASN A 215 -34.65 9.16 -7.00
#